data_AF-A0A6I8P526-F1
#
_entry.id   AF-A0A6I8P526-F1
#
_cell.length_a   1.000
_cell.length_b   1.000
_cell.length_c   1.000
_cell.angle_alpha   90.00
_cell.angle_beta   90.00
_cell.angle_gamma   90.00
#
_symmetry.space_group_name_H-M   'P 1'
#
loop_
_entity.id
_entity.type
_entity.pdbx_description
1 polymer ?
#
loop_
_entity_poly.entity_id
_entity_poly.type
_entity_poly.pdbx_seq_one_letter_code
_entity_poly.pdbx_strand_id
1 'polypeptide(L)'
;MLSPAGSALQTSAHAQSRGGGRGRVFPPLICACSDGRPCGGRGKVCACAVWSVLWRRAEEAAEDKMVLSPVTVLYFAKSAELAGVRSETISVPQEIKSLQLWEEIESRHPRTTMNGTAEKPKDLIRFTNEKLSVDEVSQSVISPSCGAVSLFVGTTRNNFEGKKVISLEYEAYLPMAEAEIRKICDDIRQKWAVGHIAVYHRLGLVPVTEPSVIIAVSSAHRAESLEAVKYGIDTLKATVPVWKKEIYEDESSWKGNKECFWTTAD
;
A
#
# COMPACT_ATOMS: atom_id res chain seq x y z
N MET A 1 -34.45 32.20 -53.51
CA MET A 1 -34.03 30.98 -54.23
C MET A 1 -34.05 29.84 -53.23
N LEU A 2 -34.91 28.86 -53.53
CA LEU A 2 -34.98 27.45 -53.08
C LEU A 2 -34.63 27.04 -51.64
N SER A 3 -35.55 26.22 -51.15
CA SER A 3 -35.72 25.63 -49.82
C SER A 3 -34.57 24.77 -49.26
N PRO A 4 -34.62 24.54 -47.93
CA PRO A 4 -33.86 23.57 -47.15
C PRO A 4 -34.54 22.19 -47.10
N ALA A 5 -33.84 21.16 -46.60
CA ALA A 5 -34.41 19.92 -46.05
C ALA A 5 -33.32 19.27 -45.16
N GLY A 6 -33.56 18.97 -43.88
CA GLY A 6 -34.52 17.98 -43.36
C GLY A 6 -33.80 16.62 -43.24
N SER A 7 -33.92 15.80 -42.21
CA SER A 7 -34.92 15.66 -41.16
C SER A 7 -34.41 14.63 -40.15
N ALA A 8 -34.96 14.71 -38.93
CA ALA A 8 -35.00 13.69 -37.90
C ALA A 8 -35.36 12.29 -38.41
N LEU A 9 -35.04 11.26 -37.59
CA LEU A 9 -36.01 10.24 -37.16
C LEU A 9 -35.44 9.33 -36.05
N GLN A 10 -36.15 9.31 -34.93
CA GLN A 10 -36.24 8.17 -34.01
C GLN A 10 -36.90 6.99 -34.72
N THR A 11 -36.55 5.74 -34.37
CA THR A 11 -37.53 4.65 -34.29
C THR A 11 -37.08 3.55 -33.33
N SER A 12 -38.03 3.17 -32.49
CA SER A 12 -38.13 1.99 -31.63
C SER A 12 -38.46 0.70 -32.42
N ALA A 13 -38.22 -0.47 -31.82
CA ALA A 13 -39.06 -1.70 -31.85
C ALA A 13 -38.27 -2.88 -31.25
N HIS A 14 -38.65 -3.46 -30.11
CA HIS A 14 -39.63 -4.54 -29.90
C HIS A 14 -39.20 -5.97 -30.28
N ALA A 15 -38.85 -6.71 -29.21
CA ALA A 15 -39.19 -8.09 -28.84
C ALA A 15 -39.21 -9.22 -29.88
N GLN A 16 -38.47 -10.29 -29.58
CA GLN A 16 -38.97 -11.67 -29.74
C GLN A 16 -38.28 -12.64 -28.76
N SER A 17 -39.11 -13.29 -27.96
CA SER A 17 -38.80 -14.40 -27.05
C SER A 17 -38.92 -15.75 -27.75
N ARG A 18 -38.03 -16.71 -27.42
CA ARG A 18 -38.14 -18.20 -27.48
C ARG A 18 -36.72 -18.74 -27.25
N GLY A 19 -36.40 -19.76 -26.47
CA GLY A 19 -37.09 -20.71 -25.61
C GLY A 19 -36.03 -21.35 -24.69
N GLY A 20 -36.46 -22.13 -23.70
CA GLY A 20 -35.71 -22.43 -22.47
C GLY A 20 -34.49 -23.36 -22.57
N GLY A 21 -33.78 -23.44 -21.44
CA GLY A 21 -32.73 -24.43 -21.21
C GLY A 21 -31.68 -24.01 -20.17
N ARG A 22 -31.96 -24.33 -18.89
CA ARG A 22 -31.01 -24.68 -17.81
C ARG A 22 -29.87 -23.69 -17.46
N GLY A 23 -29.96 -23.14 -16.24
CA GLY A 23 -28.84 -22.82 -15.34
C GLY A 23 -27.62 -22.08 -15.91
N ARG A 24 -27.65 -20.74 -15.91
CA ARG A 24 -26.42 -19.93 -16.05
C ARG A 24 -25.83 -19.66 -14.67
N VAL A 25 -24.91 -20.52 -14.24
CA VAL A 25 -23.88 -20.15 -13.27
C VAL A 25 -22.88 -19.30 -14.05
N PHE A 26 -22.82 -18.00 -13.78
CA PHE A 26 -21.70 -17.16 -14.18
C PHE A 26 -20.49 -17.52 -13.29
N PRO A 27 -19.33 -17.94 -13.82
CA PRO A 27 -18.09 -17.88 -13.06
C PRO A 27 -17.43 -16.51 -13.22
N PRO A 28 -16.66 -16.06 -12.21
CA PRO A 28 -16.14 -14.71 -12.12
C PRO A 28 -15.02 -14.47 -13.15
N LEU A 29 -15.22 -13.47 -14.00
CA LEU A 29 -14.16 -12.79 -14.74
C LEU A 29 -13.32 -11.99 -13.74
N ILE A 30 -12.08 -12.42 -13.46
CA ILE A 30 -11.08 -11.54 -12.85
C ILE A 30 -9.73 -11.76 -13.55
N CYS A 31 -9.48 -10.94 -14.56
CA CYS A 31 -8.13 -10.54 -14.93
C CYS A 31 -8.25 -9.20 -15.68
N ALA A 32 -8.00 -8.11 -14.97
CA ALA A 32 -7.82 -6.80 -15.58
C ALA A 32 -6.31 -6.59 -15.77
N CYS A 33 -5.84 -6.77 -17.00
CA CYS A 33 -4.55 -6.20 -17.40
C CYS A 33 -4.68 -4.67 -17.38
N SER A 34 -3.59 -3.96 -17.05
CA SER A 34 -3.49 -2.50 -17.13
C SER A 34 -3.81 -1.93 -18.53
N ASP A 35 -3.91 -2.79 -19.55
CA ASP A 35 -4.13 -2.43 -20.95
C ASP A 35 -5.55 -2.80 -21.45
N GLY A 36 -6.48 -3.14 -20.55
CA GLY A 36 -7.91 -3.27 -20.88
C GLY A 36 -8.32 -4.38 -21.86
N ARG A 37 -7.42 -5.31 -22.23
CA ARG A 37 -7.77 -6.44 -23.11
C ARG A 37 -8.18 -7.69 -22.33
N PRO A 38 -9.35 -8.29 -22.61
CA PRO A 38 -9.79 -9.52 -21.97
C PRO A 38 -8.96 -10.71 -22.45
N CYS A 39 -8.38 -11.47 -21.52
CA CYS A 39 -7.76 -12.77 -21.79
C CYS A 39 -8.84 -13.86 -21.92
N GLY A 40 -9.62 -13.79 -23.00
CA GLY A 40 -10.58 -14.85 -23.37
C GLY A 40 -9.86 -16.02 -24.06
N GLY A 41 -9.78 -17.16 -23.39
CA GLY A 41 -9.34 -18.42 -24.01
C GLY A 41 -9.17 -19.55 -22.99
N ARG A 42 -9.80 -20.70 -23.24
CA ARG A 42 -9.50 -21.94 -22.51
C ARG A 42 -8.03 -22.31 -22.75
N GLY A 43 -7.25 -22.56 -21.69
CA GLY A 43 -5.85 -23.02 -21.78
C GLY A 43 -4.74 -21.98 -21.52
N LYS A 44 -5.05 -20.78 -21.03
CA LYS A 44 -4.03 -19.78 -20.65
C LYS A 44 -3.83 -19.75 -19.14
N VAL A 45 -2.58 -19.86 -18.68
CA VAL A 45 -2.20 -19.75 -17.26
C VAL A 45 -1.30 -18.52 -17.11
N CYS A 46 -1.68 -17.64 -16.19
CA CYS A 46 -0.97 -16.38 -15.95
C CYS A 46 0.08 -16.60 -14.86
N ALA A 47 1.38 -16.51 -15.19
CA ALA A 47 2.45 -16.59 -14.20
C ALA A 47 2.88 -15.18 -13.79
N CYS A 48 2.10 -14.55 -12.90
CA CYS A 48 2.49 -13.28 -12.28
C CYS A 48 3.42 -13.56 -11.09
N ALA A 49 4.70 -13.24 -11.23
CA ALA A 49 5.66 -13.20 -10.10
C ALA A 49 5.53 -11.90 -9.27
N VAL A 50 4.30 -11.56 -8.85
CA VAL A 50 4.02 -10.49 -7.87
C VAL A 50 3.15 -11.11 -6.78
N TRP A 51 3.70 -11.29 -5.58
CA TRP A 51 3.18 -12.25 -4.62
C TRP A 51 2.15 -11.69 -3.62
N SER A 52 1.38 -12.65 -3.08
CA SER A 52 0.52 -12.71 -1.88
C SER A 52 -1.02 -12.65 -2.04
N VAL A 53 -1.66 -11.62 -2.60
CA VAL A 53 -3.15 -11.51 -2.52
C VAL A 53 -3.91 -12.22 -3.66
N LEU A 54 -3.35 -12.25 -4.88
CA LEU A 54 -3.91 -13.02 -6.00
C LEU A 54 -3.63 -14.52 -5.88
N TRP A 55 -2.54 -14.87 -5.18
CA TRP A 55 -2.06 -16.23 -4.96
C TRP A 55 -3.02 -17.06 -4.11
N ARG A 56 -3.47 -16.53 -2.96
CA ARG A 56 -4.36 -17.28 -2.05
C ARG A 56 -5.74 -17.55 -2.67
N ARG A 57 -6.24 -16.64 -3.51
CA ARG A 57 -7.48 -16.83 -4.29
C ARG A 57 -7.31 -17.73 -5.53
N ALA A 58 -6.09 -17.87 -6.05
CA ALA A 58 -5.79 -18.78 -7.15
C ALA A 58 -5.59 -20.21 -6.65
N GLU A 59 -4.91 -20.42 -5.51
CA GLU A 59 -4.81 -21.71 -4.82
C GLU A 59 -6.19 -22.27 -4.47
N GLU A 60 -7.05 -21.49 -3.78
CA GLU A 60 -8.42 -21.91 -3.43
C GLU A 60 -9.31 -22.19 -4.66
N ALA A 61 -8.98 -21.64 -5.83
CA ALA A 61 -9.77 -21.82 -7.07
C ALA A 61 -9.21 -22.88 -8.03
N ALA A 62 -8.02 -23.45 -7.77
CA ALA A 62 -7.27 -24.30 -8.68
C ALA A 62 -7.11 -25.75 -8.23
N GLU A 63 -7.51 -26.11 -7.00
CA GLU A 63 -7.24 -27.44 -6.42
C GLU A 63 -7.81 -28.63 -7.24
N ASP A 64 -8.78 -28.41 -8.14
CA ASP A 64 -9.39 -29.50 -8.92
C ASP A 64 -9.58 -29.23 -10.43
N LYS A 65 -8.91 -28.21 -10.99
CA LYS A 65 -9.06 -27.88 -12.42
C LYS A 65 -8.01 -28.59 -13.27
N MET A 66 -8.48 -29.45 -14.18
CA MET A 66 -7.70 -30.06 -15.24
C MET A 66 -7.30 -29.04 -16.30
N VAL A 67 -6.04 -29.06 -16.70
CA VAL A 67 -5.49 -28.21 -17.76
C VAL A 67 -5.18 -29.07 -18.99
N LEU A 68 -5.68 -28.64 -20.15
CA LEU A 68 -5.44 -29.32 -21.43
C LEU A 68 -4.24 -28.68 -22.15
N SER A 69 -3.40 -29.52 -22.74
CA SER A 69 -2.26 -29.13 -23.57
C SER A 69 -2.74 -28.57 -24.93
N PRO A 70 -2.06 -27.57 -25.53
CA PRO A 70 -0.86 -26.87 -25.04
C PRO A 70 -1.18 -25.73 -24.06
N VAL A 71 -0.26 -25.44 -23.14
CA VAL A 71 -0.41 -24.35 -22.17
C VAL A 71 0.50 -23.19 -22.53
N THR A 72 -0.06 -21.98 -22.65
CA THR A 72 0.74 -20.75 -22.79
C THR A 72 0.99 -20.16 -21.40
N VAL A 73 2.27 -20.06 -21.04
CA VAL A 73 2.76 -19.36 -19.85
C VAL A 73 3.13 -17.94 -20.25
N LEU A 74 2.57 -16.97 -19.54
CA LEU A 74 2.84 -15.55 -19.75
C LEU A 74 3.72 -15.04 -18.60
N TYR A 75 4.85 -14.43 -18.93
CA TYR A 75 5.76 -13.80 -17.97
C TYR A 75 5.48 -12.30 -17.89
N PHE A 76 5.45 -11.77 -16.66
CA PHE A 76 5.15 -10.36 -16.42
C PHE A 76 6.28 -9.63 -15.71
N ALA A 77 6.50 -8.39 -16.11
CA ALA A 77 7.45 -7.47 -15.50
C ALA A 77 8.86 -8.09 -15.36
N LYS A 78 9.42 -8.08 -14.15
CA LYS A 78 10.78 -8.53 -13.84
C LYS A 78 11.03 -9.99 -14.24
N SER A 79 10.00 -10.83 -14.27
CA SER A 79 10.14 -12.22 -14.74
C SER A 79 10.36 -12.32 -16.25
N ALA A 80 9.75 -11.44 -17.06
CA ALA A 80 10.00 -11.36 -18.50
C ALA A 80 11.40 -10.80 -18.82
N GLU A 81 11.89 -9.89 -17.97
CA GLU A 81 13.25 -9.35 -18.08
C GLU A 81 14.31 -10.41 -17.73
N LEU A 82 14.09 -11.17 -16.66
CA LEU A 82 15.02 -12.21 -16.20
C LEU A 82 15.04 -13.43 -17.12
N ALA A 83 13.88 -13.88 -17.60
CA ALA A 83 13.78 -15.02 -18.51
C ALA A 83 14.12 -14.63 -19.96
N GLY A 84 14.15 -13.33 -20.29
CA GLY A 84 14.32 -12.84 -21.66
C GLY A 84 13.15 -13.16 -22.61
N VAL A 85 12.09 -13.80 -22.10
CA VAL A 85 10.91 -14.24 -22.86
C VAL A 85 9.63 -13.67 -22.24
N ARG A 86 8.72 -13.17 -23.07
CA ARG A 86 7.42 -12.63 -22.62
C ARG A 86 6.33 -13.69 -22.50
N SER A 87 6.47 -14.78 -23.26
CA SER A 87 5.55 -15.90 -23.23
C SER A 87 6.23 -17.14 -23.79
N GLU A 88 5.95 -18.29 -23.21
CA GLU A 88 6.36 -19.59 -23.75
C GLU A 88 5.17 -20.54 -23.83
N THR A 89 5.19 -21.43 -24.81
CA THR A 89 4.17 -22.48 -24.94
C THR A 89 4.79 -23.80 -24.52
N ILE A 90 4.27 -24.38 -23.45
CA ILE A 90 4.74 -25.64 -22.91
C ILE A 90 3.81 -26.74 -23.39
N SER A 91 4.40 -27.77 -24.01
CA SER A 91 3.73 -29.04 -24.25
C SER A 91 3.82 -29.87 -22.99
N VAL A 92 2.67 -30.17 -22.41
CA VAL A 92 2.53 -30.94 -21.18
C VAL A 92 1.92 -32.30 -21.55
N PRO A 93 2.35 -33.42 -20.93
CA PRO A 93 1.68 -34.72 -21.07
C PRO A 93 0.17 -34.60 -20.81
N GLN A 94 -0.67 -35.46 -21.40
CA GLN A 94 -2.13 -35.35 -21.28
C GLN A 94 -2.60 -35.29 -19.81
N GLU A 95 -3.58 -34.41 -19.57
CA GLU A 95 -4.27 -34.13 -18.30
C GLU A 95 -3.36 -34.02 -17.07
N ILE A 96 -2.77 -32.84 -16.88
CA ILE A 96 -1.99 -32.51 -15.68
C ILE A 96 -2.82 -31.64 -14.72
N LYS A 97 -2.71 -31.94 -13.42
CA LYS A 97 -3.31 -31.11 -12.37
C LYS A 97 -2.57 -29.79 -12.28
N SER A 98 -3.29 -28.70 -11.99
CA SER A 98 -2.71 -27.36 -11.90
C SER A 98 -1.44 -27.32 -11.03
N LEU A 99 -1.41 -28.02 -9.88
CA LEU A 99 -0.24 -28.11 -9.00
C LEU A 99 1.00 -28.75 -9.66
N GLN A 100 0.81 -29.84 -10.38
CA GLN A 100 1.90 -30.56 -11.06
C GLN A 100 2.46 -29.75 -12.24
N LEU A 101 1.59 -29.01 -12.93
CA LEU A 101 2.02 -28.06 -13.97
C LEU A 101 2.90 -26.95 -13.35
N TRP A 102 2.61 -26.53 -12.12
CA TRP A 102 3.43 -25.54 -11.42
C TRP A 102 4.82 -26.06 -11.06
N GLU A 103 4.91 -27.28 -10.52
CA GLU A 103 6.21 -27.91 -10.21
C GLU A 103 7.09 -28.03 -11.46
N GLU A 104 6.51 -28.40 -12.60
CA GLU A 104 7.20 -28.45 -13.89
C GLU A 104 7.73 -27.06 -14.32
N ILE A 105 6.92 -26.01 -14.18
CA ILE A 105 7.33 -24.63 -14.52
C ILE A 105 8.42 -24.13 -13.57
N GLU A 106 8.31 -24.37 -12.26
CA GLU A 106 9.33 -23.99 -11.27
C GLU A 106 10.66 -24.72 -11.50
N SER A 107 10.62 -25.98 -11.93
CA SER A 107 11.84 -26.76 -12.21
C SER A 107 12.64 -26.20 -13.40
N ARG A 108 11.94 -25.65 -14.40
CA ARG A 108 12.56 -25.08 -15.62
C ARG A 108 13.12 -23.68 -15.40
N HIS A 109 12.55 -22.94 -14.44
CA HIS A 109 12.96 -21.60 -14.07
C HIS A 109 13.27 -21.56 -12.57
N PRO A 110 14.37 -22.19 -12.13
CA PRO A 110 14.73 -22.21 -10.72
C PRO A 110 14.82 -20.76 -10.23
N ARG A 111 14.10 -20.46 -9.15
CA ARG A 111 14.08 -19.13 -8.53
C ARG A 111 15.53 -18.65 -8.46
N THR A 112 15.86 -17.62 -9.23
CA THR A 112 17.12 -16.91 -9.02
C THR A 112 16.94 -16.20 -7.69
N THR A 113 17.27 -16.87 -6.60
CA THR A 113 17.46 -16.24 -5.30
C THR A 113 18.60 -15.27 -5.51
N MET A 114 18.27 -14.02 -5.80
CA MET A 114 19.20 -12.92 -5.65
C MET A 114 19.71 -13.04 -4.21
N ASN A 115 20.95 -13.52 -4.05
CA ASN A 115 21.75 -13.31 -2.85
C ASN A 115 22.09 -11.81 -2.79
N GLY A 116 21.07 -10.97 -2.63
CA GLY A 116 21.23 -9.64 -2.08
C GLY A 116 21.33 -9.82 -0.59
N THR A 117 22.42 -9.36 0.02
CA THR A 117 22.53 -9.21 1.47
C THR A 117 21.25 -8.59 1.98
N ALA A 118 20.43 -9.36 2.69
CA ALA A 118 19.15 -8.89 3.21
C ALA A 118 19.43 -7.68 4.10
N GLU A 119 19.05 -6.49 3.64
CA GLU A 119 19.25 -5.27 4.40
C GLU A 119 18.45 -5.40 5.70
N LYS A 120 19.13 -5.28 6.84
CA LYS A 120 18.45 -5.39 8.12
C LYS A 120 17.45 -4.24 8.26
N PRO A 121 16.23 -4.51 8.73
CA PRO A 121 15.29 -3.46 9.11
C PRO A 121 15.92 -2.48 10.11
N LYS A 122 15.56 -1.19 10.00
CA LYS A 122 16.13 -0.10 10.80
C LYS A 122 15.01 0.76 11.35
N ASP A 123 15.21 1.26 12.56
CA ASP A 123 14.33 2.23 13.22
C ASP A 123 15.11 3.53 13.42
N LEU A 124 14.67 4.58 12.74
CA LEU A 124 15.31 5.90 12.73
C LEU A 124 14.46 6.85 13.57
N ILE A 125 14.92 7.16 14.78
CA ILE A 125 14.22 8.05 15.70
C ILE A 125 15.05 9.32 15.84
N ARG A 126 14.46 10.48 15.51
CA ARG A 126 15.15 11.77 15.59
C ARG A 126 14.26 12.83 16.20
N PHE A 127 14.76 13.43 17.29
CA PHE A 127 14.25 14.70 17.80
C PHE A 127 15.21 15.81 17.40
N THR A 128 14.69 16.92 16.85
CA THR A 128 15.53 18.03 16.38
C THR A 128 14.82 19.37 16.53
N ASN A 129 15.56 20.46 16.70
CA ASN A 129 15.00 21.82 16.63
C ASN A 129 14.94 22.34 15.18
N GLU A 130 15.57 21.63 14.25
CA GLU A 130 15.65 21.99 12.83
C GLU A 130 14.35 21.65 12.08
N LYS A 131 14.14 22.33 10.96
CA LYS A 131 13.01 22.05 10.06
C LYS A 131 13.11 20.62 9.50
N LEU A 132 12.01 19.88 9.57
CA LEU A 132 11.95 18.53 9.01
C LEU A 132 11.79 18.58 7.48
N SER A 133 12.57 17.76 6.78
CA SER A 133 12.46 17.54 5.35
C SER A 133 11.69 16.26 5.07
N VAL A 134 10.56 16.38 4.35
CA VAL A 134 9.77 15.20 3.94
C VAL A 134 10.59 14.30 3.01
N ASP A 135 11.40 14.88 2.13
CA ASP A 135 12.25 14.13 1.21
C ASP A 135 13.33 13.35 1.96
N GLU A 136 14.04 13.99 2.90
CA GLU A 136 15.06 13.32 3.73
C GLU A 136 14.49 12.10 4.45
N VAL A 137 13.33 12.28 5.11
CA VAL A 137 12.68 11.19 5.85
C VAL A 137 12.18 10.10 4.90
N SER A 138 11.62 10.47 3.75
CA SER A 138 11.18 9.50 2.73
C SER A 138 12.36 8.66 2.21
N GLN A 139 13.48 9.30 1.87
CA GLN A 139 14.68 8.61 1.37
C GLN A 139 15.27 7.66 2.42
N SER A 140 15.20 8.04 3.70
CA SER A 140 15.79 7.27 4.80
C SER A 140 15.17 5.88 5.01
N VAL A 141 13.95 5.66 4.51
CA VAL A 141 13.23 4.39 4.65
C VAL A 141 13.14 3.57 3.35
N ILE A 142 13.70 4.06 2.25
CA ILE A 142 13.73 3.32 0.98
C ILE A 142 14.67 2.12 1.12
N SER A 143 14.22 0.96 0.65
CA SER A 143 15.03 -0.26 0.59
C SER A 143 14.77 -1.01 -0.71
N PRO A 144 15.77 -1.68 -1.31
CA PRO A 144 15.58 -2.54 -2.50
C PRO A 144 14.55 -3.66 -2.29
N SER A 145 14.28 -4.03 -1.04
CA SER A 145 13.32 -5.07 -0.65
C SER A 145 11.88 -4.57 -0.49
N CYS A 146 11.66 -3.24 -0.49
CA CYS A 146 10.38 -2.62 -0.20
C CYS A 146 9.78 -1.98 -1.47
N GLY A 147 8.54 -2.34 -1.79
CA GLY A 147 7.80 -1.81 -2.94
C GLY A 147 6.87 -0.64 -2.59
N ALA A 148 6.72 -0.31 -1.31
CA ALA A 148 5.87 0.77 -0.84
C ALA A 148 6.55 1.55 0.29
N VAL A 149 6.32 2.86 0.29
CA VAL A 149 6.64 3.77 1.38
C VAL A 149 5.38 4.60 1.66
N SER A 150 4.95 4.63 2.90
CA SER A 150 3.85 5.48 3.36
C SER A 150 4.40 6.51 4.34
N LEU A 151 3.88 7.74 4.27
CA LEU A 151 4.27 8.83 5.16
C LEU A 151 3.05 9.49 5.78
N PHE A 152 3.16 9.85 7.05
CA PHE A 152 2.32 10.83 7.72
C PHE A 152 3.14 12.08 8.00
N VAL A 153 2.58 13.26 7.67
CA VAL A 153 3.19 14.56 7.92
C VAL A 153 2.23 15.41 8.73
N GLY A 154 2.54 15.65 10.00
CA GLY A 154 1.76 16.52 10.87
C GLY A 154 2.23 17.96 10.73
N THR A 155 1.41 18.84 10.15
CA THR A 155 1.74 20.25 9.96
C THR A 155 0.95 21.17 10.89
N THR A 156 1.59 22.26 11.34
CA THR A 156 0.92 23.29 12.15
C THR A 156 -0.17 24.01 11.33
N ARG A 157 -1.38 24.09 11.91
CA ARG A 157 -2.52 24.82 11.32
C ARG A 157 -2.59 26.25 11.88
N ASN A 158 -3.20 27.16 11.12
CA ASN A 158 -3.31 28.58 11.48
C ASN A 158 -4.49 28.91 12.42
N ASN A 159 -5.29 27.93 12.81
CA ASN A 159 -6.48 28.14 13.63
C ASN A 159 -6.63 27.04 14.68
N PHE A 160 -7.09 27.45 15.86
CA PHE A 160 -7.51 26.54 16.93
C PHE A 160 -8.61 27.22 17.77
N GLU A 161 -9.75 26.55 17.95
CA GLU A 161 -10.88 27.04 18.78
C GLU A 161 -11.29 28.50 18.47
N GLY A 162 -11.23 28.90 17.19
CA GLY A 162 -11.59 30.25 16.73
C GLY A 162 -10.50 31.32 16.87
N LYS A 163 -9.35 31.00 17.47
CA LYS A 163 -8.18 31.89 17.60
C LYS A 163 -7.15 31.62 16.50
N LYS A 164 -6.45 32.69 16.08
CA LYS A 164 -5.38 32.63 15.08
C LYS A 164 -4.06 32.21 15.73
N VAL A 165 -3.55 31.06 15.32
CA VAL A 165 -2.27 30.50 15.81
C VAL A 165 -1.16 30.93 14.86
N ILE A 166 -0.04 31.41 15.41
CA ILE A 166 1.15 31.82 14.64
C ILE A 166 2.16 30.67 14.56
N SER A 167 2.35 29.97 15.67
CA SER A 167 3.26 28.84 15.78
C SER A 167 2.86 27.91 16.93
N LEU A 168 3.41 26.72 16.90
CA LEU A 168 3.39 25.78 18.02
C LEU A 168 4.80 25.68 18.60
N GLU A 169 4.91 25.58 19.92
CA GLU A 169 6.16 25.27 20.60
C GLU A 169 6.08 23.85 21.17
N TYR A 170 7.07 23.02 20.88
CA TYR A 170 7.11 21.63 21.29
C TYR A 170 8.26 21.37 22.26
N GLU A 171 7.94 20.69 23.36
CA GLU A 171 8.91 20.22 24.34
C GLU A 171 8.72 18.73 24.57
N ALA A 172 9.80 18.01 24.86
CA ALA A 172 9.75 16.58 25.12
C ALA A 172 10.81 16.17 26.14
N TYR A 173 10.46 15.21 27.00
CA TYR A 173 11.45 14.54 27.83
C TYR A 173 12.11 13.43 27.01
N LEU A 174 13.19 13.78 26.32
CA LEU A 174 13.82 12.96 25.28
C LEU A 174 14.05 11.49 25.65
N PRO A 175 14.63 11.14 26.82
CA PRO A 175 14.90 9.74 27.14
C PRO A 175 13.64 8.88 27.18
N MET A 176 12.55 9.42 27.74
CA MET A 176 11.26 8.72 27.80
C MET A 176 10.55 8.74 26.44
N ALA A 177 10.58 9.86 25.73
CA ALA A 177 9.97 9.98 24.42
C ALA A 177 10.59 9.01 23.41
N GLU A 178 11.92 8.89 23.37
CA GLU A 178 12.60 7.89 22.54
C GLU A 178 12.28 6.46 22.96
N ALA A 179 12.20 6.17 24.26
CA ALA A 179 11.86 4.84 24.75
C ALA A 179 10.45 4.43 24.33
N GLU A 180 9.47 5.34 24.43
CA GLU A 180 8.11 5.08 23.96
C GLU A 180 8.02 4.91 22.44
N ILE A 181 8.76 5.72 21.65
CA ILE A 181 8.80 5.52 20.19
C ILE A 181 9.43 4.18 19.81
N ARG A 182 10.47 3.72 20.52
CA ARG A 182 11.05 2.38 20.29
C ARG A 182 10.00 1.28 20.50
N LYS A 183 9.21 1.37 21.58
CA LYS A 183 8.10 0.42 21.81
C LYS A 183 7.08 0.44 20.67
N ILE A 184 6.75 1.62 20.15
CA ILE A 184 5.85 1.75 18.99
C ILE A 184 6.44 1.04 17.76
N CYS A 185 7.74 1.22 17.49
CA CYS A 185 8.42 0.51 16.41
C CYS A 185 8.37 -1.01 16.60
N ASP A 186 8.65 -1.49 17.81
CA ASP A 186 8.57 -2.92 18.15
C ASP A 186 7.16 -3.48 17.94
N ASP A 187 6.11 -2.76 18.39
CA ASP A 187 4.71 -3.14 18.20
C ASP A 187 4.32 -3.18 16.72
N ILE A 188 4.77 -2.21 15.93
CA ILE A 188 4.55 -2.17 14.48
C ILE A 188 5.16 -3.42 13.85
N ARG A 189 6.39 -3.78 14.23
CA ARG A 189 7.10 -4.94 13.70
C ARG A 189 6.47 -6.28 14.09
N GLN A 190 5.80 -6.33 15.25
CA GLN A 190 5.05 -7.51 15.67
C GLN A 190 3.74 -7.69 14.88
N LYS A 191 3.12 -6.59 14.45
CA LYS A 191 1.81 -6.58 13.77
C LYS A 191 1.93 -6.67 12.25
N TRP A 192 2.96 -6.05 11.66
CA TRP A 192 3.11 -5.92 10.21
C TRP A 192 4.54 -6.24 9.74
N ALA A 193 4.64 -6.88 8.58
CA ALA A 193 5.91 -7.14 7.92
C ALA A 193 6.44 -5.87 7.23
N VAL A 194 7.15 -5.04 7.99
CA VAL A 194 7.70 -3.75 7.53
C VAL A 194 9.24 -3.77 7.45
N GLY A 195 9.78 -2.99 6.53
CA GLY A 195 11.21 -2.74 6.36
C GLY A 195 11.70 -1.69 7.35
N HIS A 196 11.92 -0.47 6.87
CA HIS A 196 12.42 0.63 7.69
C HIS A 196 11.28 1.46 8.28
N ILE A 197 11.49 1.96 9.48
CA ILE A 197 10.59 2.89 10.18
C ILE A 197 11.39 4.15 10.51
N ALA A 198 10.85 5.32 10.20
CA ALA A 198 11.41 6.59 10.63
C ALA A 198 10.35 7.40 11.39
N VAL A 199 10.72 7.94 12.54
CA VAL A 199 9.89 8.82 13.37
C VAL A 199 10.71 10.05 13.73
N TYR A 200 10.40 11.16 13.07
CA TYR A 200 11.10 12.42 13.21
C TYR A 200 10.15 13.42 13.85
N HIS A 201 10.56 14.03 14.96
CA HIS A 201 9.77 15.02 15.65
C HIS A 201 10.58 16.30 15.86
N ARG A 202 9.99 17.43 15.47
CA ARG A 202 10.55 18.75 15.68
C ARG A 202 10.20 19.26 17.07
N LEU A 203 11.19 19.83 17.75
CA LEU A 203 11.08 20.51 19.03
C LEU A 203 11.27 22.02 18.84
N GLY A 204 10.93 22.79 19.87
CA GLY A 204 10.94 24.24 19.83
C GLY A 204 9.82 24.79 18.94
N LEU A 205 10.07 25.95 18.32
CA LEU A 205 9.08 26.69 17.55
C LEU A 205 8.88 26.10 16.15
N VAL A 206 7.62 25.81 15.83
CA VAL A 206 7.14 25.29 14.54
C VAL A 206 6.07 26.24 13.98
N PRO A 207 6.43 27.09 13.02
CA PRO A 207 5.48 27.98 12.34
C PRO A 207 4.34 27.24 11.66
N VAL A 208 3.24 27.95 11.42
CA VAL A 208 2.14 27.49 10.56
C VAL A 208 2.66 26.97 9.21
N THR A 209 2.03 25.92 8.68
CA THR A 209 2.39 25.17 7.47
C THR A 209 3.67 24.33 7.54
N GLU A 210 4.42 24.38 8.64
CA GLU A 210 5.62 23.56 8.79
C GLU A 210 5.33 22.21 9.48
N PRO A 211 6.06 21.14 9.11
CA PRO A 211 5.92 19.84 9.76
C PRO A 211 6.51 19.85 11.18
N SER A 212 5.70 19.41 12.14
CA SER A 212 6.12 19.14 13.52
C SER A 212 6.53 17.68 13.71
N VAL A 213 5.93 16.76 12.95
CA VAL A 213 6.21 15.32 13.06
C VAL A 213 6.09 14.68 11.68
N ILE A 214 6.99 13.74 11.39
CA ILE A 214 6.95 12.90 10.20
C ILE A 214 7.16 11.45 10.63
N ILE A 215 6.24 10.58 10.22
CA ILE A 215 6.38 9.12 10.38
C ILE A 215 6.42 8.52 8.98
N ALA A 216 7.44 7.72 8.69
CA ALA A 216 7.56 7.00 7.44
C ALA A 216 7.79 5.52 7.69
N VAL A 217 7.12 4.66 6.93
CA VAL A 217 7.26 3.21 7.01
C VAL A 217 7.35 2.64 5.61
N SER A 218 8.34 1.77 5.39
CA SER A 218 8.46 0.99 4.16
C SER A 218 8.05 -0.45 4.34
N SER A 219 7.52 -1.06 3.28
CA SER A 219 7.08 -2.45 3.26
C SER A 219 7.12 -3.03 1.85
N ALA A 220 7.07 -4.36 1.74
CA ALA A 220 7.02 -5.03 0.44
C ALA A 220 5.77 -4.65 -0.36
N HIS A 221 4.63 -4.52 0.31
CA HIS A 221 3.35 -4.13 -0.27
C HIS A 221 2.71 -2.94 0.46
N ARG A 222 1.77 -2.27 -0.19
CA ARG A 222 1.20 -1.00 0.31
C ARG A 222 0.36 -1.12 1.59
N ALA A 223 -0.25 -2.27 1.85
CA ALA A 223 -1.24 -2.39 2.93
C ALA A 223 -0.57 -2.22 4.30
N GLU A 224 0.57 -2.90 4.48
CA GLU A 224 1.34 -2.94 5.71
C GLU A 224 1.88 -1.57 6.07
N SER A 225 2.48 -0.83 5.13
CA SER A 225 2.99 0.52 5.41
C SER A 225 1.88 1.52 5.73
N LEU A 226 0.73 1.45 5.05
CA LEU A 226 -0.40 2.36 5.33
C LEU A 226 -0.98 2.13 6.73
N GLU A 227 -1.19 0.87 7.11
CA GLU A 227 -1.70 0.51 8.43
C GLU A 227 -0.69 0.82 9.55
N ALA A 228 0.58 0.52 9.32
CA ALA A 228 1.66 0.80 10.26
C ALA A 228 1.84 2.30 10.53
N VAL A 229 1.81 3.15 9.49
CA VAL A 229 1.90 4.61 9.65
C VAL A 229 0.73 5.14 10.46
N LYS A 230 -0.50 4.69 10.15
CA LYS A 230 -1.70 5.07 10.91
C LYS A 230 -1.56 4.68 12.38
N TYR A 231 -1.18 3.43 12.67
CA TYR A 231 -0.95 2.97 14.04
C TYR A 231 0.15 3.77 14.74
N GLY A 232 1.24 4.08 14.03
CA GLY A 232 2.37 4.84 14.55
C GLY A 232 1.95 6.23 15.03
N ILE A 233 1.19 6.98 14.24
CA ILE A 233 0.76 8.33 14.65
C ILE A 233 -0.28 8.31 15.76
N ASP A 234 -1.25 7.40 15.69
CA ASP A 234 -2.31 7.29 16.71
C ASP A 234 -1.70 6.92 18.07
N THR A 235 -0.77 5.95 18.09
CA THR A 235 -0.08 5.53 19.31
C THR A 235 0.90 6.58 19.80
N LEU A 236 1.66 7.23 18.91
CA LEU A 236 2.61 8.29 19.29
C LEU A 236 1.91 9.39 20.06
N LYS A 237 0.76 9.86 19.55
CA LYS A 237 -0.01 10.88 20.24
C LYS A 237 -0.53 10.37 21.58
N ALA A 238 -1.01 9.12 21.66
CA ALA A 238 -1.58 8.60 22.90
C ALA A 238 -0.55 8.41 24.02
N THR A 239 0.67 7.96 23.71
CA THR A 239 1.64 7.47 24.72
C THR A 239 2.90 8.29 24.87
N VAL A 240 3.36 9.00 23.82
CA VAL A 240 4.67 9.65 23.84
C VAL A 240 4.56 11.01 24.55
N PRO A 241 5.40 11.28 25.58
CA PRO A 241 5.37 12.53 26.33
C PRO A 241 6.00 13.69 25.53
N VAL A 242 5.23 14.22 24.59
CA VAL A 242 5.52 15.46 23.87
C VAL A 242 4.44 16.48 24.19
N TRP A 243 4.84 17.62 24.73
CA TRP A 243 3.95 18.72 25.07
C TRP A 243 3.96 19.75 23.95
N LYS A 244 2.78 20.30 23.67
CA LYS A 244 2.59 21.39 22.71
C LYS A 244 2.02 22.62 23.40
N LYS A 245 2.58 23.77 23.06
CA LYS A 245 2.08 25.08 23.43
C LYS A 245 1.64 25.81 22.17
N GLU A 246 0.47 26.43 22.23
CA GLU A 246 -0.04 27.28 21.15
C GLU A 246 0.41 28.71 21.40
N ILE A 247 1.05 29.32 20.40
CA ILE A 247 1.44 30.72 20.40
C ILE A 247 0.46 31.49 19.51
N TYR A 248 -0.29 32.39 20.14
CA TYR A 248 -1.24 33.28 19.47
C TYR A 248 -0.60 34.66 19.25
N GLU A 249 -1.27 35.51 18.48
CA GLU A 249 -0.85 36.89 18.20
C GLU A 249 -0.79 37.75 19.48
N ASP A 250 -1.63 37.45 20.47
CA ASP A 250 -1.77 38.27 21.67
C ASP A 250 -1.47 37.53 23.01
N GLU A 251 -1.40 36.19 23.03
CA GLU A 251 -1.23 35.36 24.25
C GLU A 251 -0.61 33.97 23.96
N SER A 252 -0.17 33.21 24.96
CA SER A 252 0.31 31.82 24.79
C SER A 252 -0.31 30.86 25.82
N SER A 253 -0.72 29.65 25.39
CA SER A 253 -1.34 28.66 26.30
C SER A 253 -0.83 27.24 26.04
N TRP A 254 -0.50 26.50 27.11
CA TRP A 254 -0.16 25.08 27.06
C TRP A 254 -1.43 24.23 26.93
N LYS A 255 -1.41 23.20 26.07
CA LYS A 255 -2.55 22.27 25.91
C LYS A 255 -2.11 20.84 26.17
N GLY A 256 -2.89 20.13 26.99
CA GLY A 256 -2.78 18.68 27.16
C GLY A 256 -3.24 17.93 25.91
N ASN A 257 -2.73 16.71 25.72
CA ASN A 257 -3.13 15.87 24.62
C ASN A 257 -4.49 15.20 24.90
N LYS A 258 -5.50 15.47 24.07
CA LYS A 258 -6.87 14.94 24.22
C LYS A 258 -6.98 13.44 23.94
N GLU A 259 -5.94 12.85 23.35
CA GLU A 259 -5.89 11.43 22.96
C GLU A 259 -5.22 10.55 24.04
N CYS A 260 -4.79 11.14 25.18
CA CYS A 260 -4.25 10.39 26.32
C CYS A 260 -5.36 9.71 27.14
N PHE A 261 -5.30 8.39 27.25
CA PHE A 261 -6.36 7.54 27.83
C PHE A 261 -6.64 7.77 29.33
N TRP A 262 -5.74 8.40 30.09
CA TRP A 262 -5.98 8.73 31.51
C TRP A 262 -6.76 10.03 31.73
N THR A 263 -7.12 10.76 30.67
CA THR A 263 -7.93 11.99 30.79
C THR A 263 -9.44 11.73 30.76
N THR A 264 -9.88 10.49 30.50
CA THR A 264 -11.30 10.08 30.48
C THR A 264 -11.75 9.31 31.72
N ALA A 265 -10.96 9.31 32.79
CA ALA A 265 -11.33 8.72 34.07
C ALA A 265 -11.89 9.80 35.01
N ASP A 266 -13.14 10.19 34.76
CA ASP A 266 -14.02 10.87 35.74
C ASP A 266 -15.10 9.89 36.21
#